data_AF-A0A438NE58-F1
#
_entry.id   AF-A0A438NE58-F1
#
_cell.length_a   1.000
_cell.length_b   1.000
_cell.length_c   1.000
_cell.angle_alpha   90.00
_cell.angle_beta   90.00
_cell.angle_gamma   90.00
#
_symmetry.space_group_name_H-M   'P 1'
#
loop_
_entity.id
_entity.type
_entity.pdbx_description
1 polymer ?
#
loop_
_entity_poly.entity_id
_entity_poly.type
_entity_poly.pdbx_seq_one_letter_code
_entity_poly.pdbx_strand_id
1 'polypeptide(L)'
;MLAQTASIAVILAAALPAVSAKASPDSFDLQPDFGFCVPTLKYEGGLGGRADDDFAYLAVDPVITQGGKESTNPSVIISHICDQLDDSCEANDAAKTLCRDAQIQMDAVETDGQATADMWNELINGGSQVASELKRRSERRPAKRQIQFIPCSAQRWIENCTGWPRKRGEPEPVQEAQPVKRAEIIKPAPVKRSEPAQGKKEKRQRTFIPCSTQRWVENCTGWP
;
A
#
# COMPACT_ATOMS: atom_id res chain seq x y z
N MET A 1 43.81 68.46 -9.54
CA MET A 1 43.93 67.01 -9.27
C MET A 1 42.79 66.64 -8.33
N LEU A 2 41.93 65.64 -8.51
CA LEU A 2 41.58 64.73 -9.59
C LEU A 2 40.19 64.22 -9.16
N ALA A 3 39.22 64.24 -10.07
CA ALA A 3 37.90 63.65 -9.86
C ALA A 3 38.01 62.12 -9.77
N GLN A 4 37.22 61.47 -8.91
CA GLN A 4 36.99 60.02 -9.02
C GLN A 4 35.48 59.75 -9.03
N THR A 5 35.06 59.32 -10.21
CA THR A 5 33.72 59.00 -10.65
C THR A 5 33.30 57.62 -10.17
N ALA A 6 32.03 57.50 -9.78
CA ALA A 6 31.36 56.25 -9.47
C ALA A 6 31.29 55.34 -10.71
N SER A 7 31.60 54.06 -10.55
CA SER A 7 31.37 53.02 -11.56
C SER A 7 30.14 52.22 -11.17
N ILE A 8 29.06 52.37 -11.94
CA ILE A 8 27.85 51.55 -11.87
C ILE A 8 28.08 50.33 -12.78
N ALA A 9 28.09 49.13 -12.18
CA ALA A 9 28.12 47.88 -12.94
C ALA A 9 26.72 47.58 -13.49
N VAL A 10 26.58 47.64 -14.81
CA VAL A 10 25.38 47.18 -15.54
C VAL A 10 25.46 45.67 -15.68
N ILE A 11 24.58 44.95 -14.99
CA ILE A 11 24.40 43.50 -15.18
C ILE A 11 23.42 43.30 -16.34
N LEU A 12 23.92 42.78 -17.47
CA LEU A 12 23.08 42.29 -18.57
C LEU A 12 22.29 41.06 -18.09
N ALA A 13 20.96 41.18 -18.05
CA ALA A 13 20.07 40.05 -17.94
C ALA A 13 20.00 39.33 -19.30
N ALA A 14 20.71 38.21 -19.43
CA ALA A 14 20.49 37.27 -20.52
C ALA A 14 19.17 36.53 -20.27
N ALA A 15 18.15 36.82 -21.08
CA ALA A 15 16.90 36.08 -21.10
C ALA A 15 17.14 34.67 -21.67
N LEU A 16 17.20 33.68 -20.78
CA LEU A 16 17.11 32.26 -21.15
C LEU A 16 15.64 31.93 -21.44
N PRO A 17 15.32 31.17 -22.51
CA PRO A 17 13.97 30.69 -22.73
C PRO A 17 13.57 29.76 -21.57
N ALA A 18 12.45 30.07 -20.91
CA ALA A 18 11.83 29.18 -19.95
C ALA A 18 11.40 27.89 -20.68
N VAL A 19 12.22 26.84 -20.55
CA VAL A 19 11.79 25.49 -20.92
C VAL A 19 10.60 25.15 -20.03
N SER A 20 9.41 25.12 -20.62
CA SER A 20 8.24 24.53 -19.96
C SER A 20 8.53 23.04 -19.79
N ALA A 21 8.96 22.65 -18.60
CA ALA A 21 9.00 21.26 -18.19
C ALA A 21 7.56 20.73 -18.25
N LYS A 22 7.26 20.01 -19.31
CA LYS A 22 6.02 19.25 -19.47
C LYS A 22 6.07 18.18 -18.38
N ALA A 23 5.27 18.33 -17.33
CA ALA A 23 5.18 17.34 -16.25
C ALA A 23 4.88 15.97 -16.86
N SER A 24 5.85 15.05 -16.79
CA SER A 24 5.64 13.66 -17.15
C SER A 24 4.67 13.03 -16.15
N PRO A 25 3.64 12.30 -16.60
CA PRO A 25 2.75 11.58 -15.72
C PRO A 25 3.42 10.26 -15.32
N ASP A 26 4.43 10.28 -14.44
CA ASP A 26 4.97 9.07 -13.76
C ASP A 26 6.00 9.46 -12.68
N SER A 27 5.70 10.50 -11.88
CA SER A 27 6.51 10.83 -10.68
C SER A 27 5.89 10.31 -9.38
N PHE A 28 4.77 9.58 -9.48
CA PHE A 28 4.01 9.14 -8.32
C PHE A 28 4.64 7.96 -7.57
N ASP A 29 5.56 7.24 -8.19
CA ASP A 29 6.20 6.05 -7.59
C ASP A 29 7.38 6.37 -6.65
N LEU A 30 7.75 7.65 -6.55
CA LEU A 30 8.81 8.10 -5.63
C LEU A 30 8.24 8.49 -4.25
N GLN A 31 6.94 8.73 -4.15
CA GLN A 31 6.30 9.09 -2.90
C GLN A 31 5.78 7.80 -2.24
N PRO A 32 6.00 7.58 -0.94
CA PRO A 32 5.40 6.45 -0.23
C PRO A 32 3.88 6.49 -0.40
N ASP A 33 3.28 5.37 -0.82
CA ASP A 33 1.83 5.13 -0.87
C ASP A 33 1.53 3.85 -0.09
N PHE A 34 0.78 3.98 1.00
CA PHE A 34 0.42 2.87 1.90
C PHE A 34 -0.78 2.05 1.40
N GLY A 35 -1.29 2.36 0.20
CA GLY A 35 -2.36 1.64 -0.44
C GLY A 35 -3.68 1.80 0.32
N PHE A 36 -4.23 0.70 0.80
CA PHE A 36 -5.51 0.70 1.54
C PHE A 36 -5.36 0.92 3.05
N CYS A 37 -4.13 0.88 3.56
CA CYS A 37 -3.88 0.95 5.00
C CYS A 37 -3.41 2.34 5.44
N VAL A 38 -3.71 2.64 6.69
CA VAL A 38 -3.15 3.79 7.41
C VAL A 38 -2.29 3.27 8.57
N PRO A 39 -0.95 3.23 8.45
CA PRO A 39 -0.06 2.63 9.45
C PRO A 39 0.11 3.50 10.71
N THR A 40 -0.99 3.86 11.36
CA THR A 40 -1.05 4.64 12.60
C THR A 40 -0.94 3.72 13.81
N LEU A 41 -0.11 4.12 14.76
CA LEU A 41 0.07 3.48 16.06
C LEU A 41 -0.70 4.24 17.14
N LYS A 42 -1.32 3.49 18.07
CA LYS A 42 -1.99 4.04 19.25
C LYS A 42 -1.51 3.31 20.50
N TYR A 43 -1.47 4.01 21.62
CA TYR A 43 -1.18 3.47 22.94
C TYR A 43 -2.41 3.70 23.83
N GLU A 44 -3.07 2.63 24.27
CA GLU A 44 -4.27 2.75 25.09
C GLU A 44 -4.35 1.69 26.19
N GLY A 45 -5.00 2.08 27.29
CA GLY A 45 -5.29 1.21 28.42
C GLY A 45 -6.56 0.40 28.20
N GLY A 46 -6.72 -0.70 28.95
CA GLY A 46 -7.97 -1.47 28.96
C GLY A 46 -8.18 -2.36 27.72
N LEU A 47 -7.12 -2.57 26.92
CA LEU A 47 -7.17 -3.42 25.75
C LEU A 47 -7.44 -4.89 26.12
N GLY A 48 -8.30 -5.56 25.35
CA GLY A 48 -8.61 -6.98 25.55
C GLY A 48 -9.38 -7.29 26.86
N GLY A 49 -10.02 -6.29 27.47
CA GLY A 49 -10.73 -6.45 28.75
C GLY A 49 -9.81 -6.45 29.98
N ARG A 50 -8.56 -5.99 29.83
CA ARG A 50 -7.66 -5.69 30.94
C ARG A 50 -8.09 -4.42 31.67
N ALA A 51 -7.41 -4.12 32.77
CA ALA A 51 -7.67 -2.91 33.53
C ALA A 51 -7.28 -1.66 32.73
N ASP A 52 -7.93 -0.52 32.99
CA ASP A 52 -7.72 0.74 32.26
C ASP A 52 -6.30 1.31 32.44
N ASP A 53 -5.56 0.84 33.45
CA ASP A 53 -4.16 1.15 33.72
C ASP A 53 -3.16 0.18 33.05
N ASP A 54 -3.64 -0.87 32.38
CA ASP A 54 -2.83 -1.79 31.59
C ASP A 54 -2.81 -1.34 30.12
N PHE A 55 -1.73 -0.64 29.77
CA PHE A 55 -1.56 -0.02 28.47
C PHE A 55 -0.81 -0.92 27.50
N ALA A 56 -1.30 -0.97 26.27
CA ALA A 56 -0.59 -1.61 25.17
C ALA A 56 -0.72 -0.79 23.89
N TYR A 57 0.17 -1.09 22.96
CA TYR A 57 0.17 -0.56 21.61
C TYR A 57 -0.74 -1.40 20.73
N LEU A 58 -1.45 -0.75 19.81
CA LEU A 58 -2.09 -1.37 18.66
C LEU A 58 -2.04 -0.46 17.44
N ALA A 59 -2.19 -1.06 16.25
CA ALA A 59 -2.50 -0.30 15.06
C ALA A 59 -3.93 0.25 15.13
N VAL A 60 -4.19 1.43 14.56
CA VAL A 60 -5.56 2.00 14.51
C VAL A 60 -6.34 1.46 13.31
N ASP A 61 -5.64 1.12 12.24
CA ASP A 61 -6.25 0.76 10.98
C ASP A 61 -6.93 -0.62 11.01
N PRO A 62 -8.19 -0.72 10.53
CA PRO A 62 -8.97 -1.96 10.61
C PRO A 62 -8.41 -3.09 9.74
N VAL A 63 -7.65 -2.79 8.68
CA VAL A 63 -6.99 -3.78 7.83
C VAL A 63 -5.76 -4.32 8.54
N ILE A 64 -4.94 -3.45 9.12
CA ILE A 64 -3.73 -3.85 9.87
C ILE A 64 -4.10 -4.60 11.16
N THR A 65 -5.19 -4.20 11.82
CA THR A 65 -5.67 -4.85 13.05
C THR A 65 -6.39 -6.17 12.81
N GLN A 66 -6.55 -6.63 11.57
CA GLN A 66 -7.06 -7.98 11.33
C GLN A 66 -6.13 -9.00 11.99
N GLY A 67 -6.63 -9.67 13.04
CA GLY A 67 -5.84 -10.56 13.89
C GLY A 67 -5.52 -10.01 15.29
N GLY A 68 -5.94 -8.79 15.61
CA GLY A 68 -5.99 -8.26 16.97
C GLY A 68 -4.65 -8.18 17.69
N LYS A 69 -3.56 -7.91 16.97
CA LYS A 69 -2.25 -7.79 17.60
C LYS A 69 -2.17 -6.52 18.45
N GLU A 70 -1.94 -6.76 19.72
CA GLU A 70 -1.69 -5.77 20.76
C GLU A 70 -0.44 -6.20 21.53
N SER A 71 0.37 -5.26 21.97
CA SER A 71 1.61 -5.57 22.69
C SER A 71 2.04 -4.38 23.54
N THR A 72 2.57 -4.66 24.72
CA THR A 72 3.20 -3.64 25.58
C THR A 72 4.56 -3.18 25.03
N ASN A 73 5.16 -3.97 24.13
CA ASN A 73 6.39 -3.61 23.43
C ASN A 73 6.05 -2.97 22.06
N PRO A 74 6.50 -1.73 21.80
CA PRO A 74 6.19 -1.00 20.56
C PRO A 74 6.81 -1.64 19.31
N SER A 75 8.05 -2.17 19.39
CA SER A 75 8.75 -2.78 18.25
C SER A 75 8.00 -3.98 17.67
N VAL A 76 7.23 -4.70 18.49
CA VAL A 76 6.39 -5.83 18.05
C VAL A 76 5.23 -5.35 17.17
N ILE A 77 4.54 -4.27 17.55
CA ILE A 77 3.42 -3.74 16.76
C ILE A 77 3.93 -2.99 15.53
N ILE A 78 5.04 -2.27 15.65
CA ILE A 78 5.67 -1.60 14.51
C ILE A 78 6.08 -2.63 13.44
N SER A 79 6.69 -3.75 13.85
CA SER A 79 7.03 -4.83 12.92
C SER A 79 5.78 -5.40 12.25
N HIS A 80 4.72 -5.65 13.02
CA HIS A 80 3.44 -6.11 12.48
C HIS A 80 2.83 -5.12 11.49
N ILE A 81 2.85 -3.82 11.79
CA ILE A 81 2.38 -2.76 10.88
C ILE A 81 3.15 -2.85 9.55
N CYS A 82 4.49 -2.91 9.59
CA CYS A 82 5.30 -2.99 8.37
C CYS A 82 5.07 -4.29 7.59
N ASP A 83 4.85 -5.42 8.27
CA ASP A 83 4.58 -6.69 7.60
C ASP A 83 3.20 -6.68 6.91
N GLN A 84 2.19 -6.03 7.51
CA GLN A 84 0.90 -5.84 6.83
C GLN A 84 1.01 -4.97 5.58
N LEU A 85 1.96 -4.03 5.54
CA LEU A 85 2.22 -3.25 4.32
C LEU A 85 2.66 -4.13 3.14
N ASP A 86 3.38 -5.22 3.41
CA ASP A 86 3.80 -6.19 2.41
C ASP A 86 2.67 -7.13 1.96
N ASP A 87 1.77 -7.50 2.89
CA ASP A 87 0.79 -8.56 2.66
C ASP A 87 -0.59 -8.04 2.21
N SER A 88 -1.21 -7.17 3.02
CA SER A 88 -2.65 -6.87 2.93
C SER A 88 -2.97 -5.45 2.47
N CYS A 89 -1.99 -4.54 2.53
CA CYS A 89 -2.21 -3.13 2.26
C CYS A 89 -1.98 -2.71 0.80
N GLU A 90 -1.33 -3.55 -0.01
CA GLU A 90 -0.89 -3.22 -1.38
C GLU A 90 -0.02 -1.93 -1.42
N ALA A 91 0.86 -1.75 -0.43
CA ALA A 91 1.74 -0.58 -0.36
C ALA A 91 2.83 -0.62 -1.44
N ASN A 92 3.29 0.56 -1.90
CA ASN A 92 4.39 0.65 -2.85
C ASN A 92 5.77 0.49 -2.17
N ASP A 93 6.83 0.31 -2.97
CA ASP A 93 8.19 0.10 -2.46
C ASP A 93 8.70 1.29 -1.64
N ALA A 94 8.29 2.51 -1.98
CA ALA A 94 8.63 3.72 -1.23
C ALA A 94 8.01 3.72 0.18
N ALA A 95 6.76 3.27 0.33
CA ALA A 95 6.10 3.12 1.64
C ALA A 95 6.72 2.02 2.49
N LYS A 96 7.08 0.90 1.87
CA LYS A 96 7.79 -0.19 2.56
C LYS A 96 9.16 0.26 3.06
N THR A 97 9.91 0.96 2.22
CA THR A 97 11.21 1.55 2.59
C THR A 97 11.05 2.54 3.74
N LEU A 98 10.08 3.46 3.65
CA LEU A 98 9.77 4.39 4.73
C LEU A 98 9.43 3.67 6.04
N CYS A 99 8.65 2.59 6.00
CA CYS A 99 8.29 1.83 7.20
C CYS A 99 9.53 1.21 7.86
N ARG A 100 10.44 0.63 7.07
CA ARG A 100 11.69 0.05 7.59
C ARG A 100 12.64 1.12 8.11
N ASP A 101 12.74 2.27 7.45
CA ASP A 101 13.55 3.41 7.93
C ASP A 101 12.97 4.00 9.23
N ALA A 102 11.65 4.09 9.34
CA ALA A 102 10.98 4.50 10.57
C ALA A 102 11.21 3.47 11.68
N GLN A 103 11.13 2.17 11.39
CA GLN A 103 11.42 1.10 12.34
C GLN A 103 12.85 1.23 12.92
N ILE A 104 13.85 1.46 12.07
CA ILE A 104 15.24 1.67 12.51
C ILE A 104 15.37 2.91 13.40
N GLN A 105 14.65 4.00 13.09
CA GLN A 105 14.65 5.20 13.92
C GLN A 105 13.99 4.96 15.28
N MET A 106 12.90 4.19 15.31
CA MET A 106 12.20 3.83 16.55
C MET A 106 13.06 2.93 17.46
N ASP A 107 13.87 2.04 16.89
CA ASP A 107 14.79 1.19 17.66
C ASP A 107 15.89 2.01 18.38
N ALA A 108 16.17 3.23 17.92
CA ALA A 108 17.13 4.14 18.54
C ALA A 108 16.52 5.01 19.65
N VAL A 109 15.21 4.92 19.88
CA VAL A 109 14.50 5.82 20.79
C VAL A 109 14.22 5.13 22.13
N GLU A 110 14.57 5.81 23.21
CA GLU A 110 14.37 5.35 24.59
C GLU A 110 13.06 5.85 25.21
N THR A 111 12.15 6.42 24.42
CA THR A 111 10.85 6.88 24.92
C THR A 111 9.82 5.76 24.89
N ASP A 112 8.97 5.75 25.93
CA ASP A 112 7.87 4.80 26.09
C ASP A 112 6.51 5.51 26.13
N GLY A 113 5.45 4.73 25.94
CA GLY A 113 4.06 5.12 26.05
C GLY A 113 3.57 5.96 24.88
N GLN A 114 2.73 6.95 25.17
CA GLN A 114 2.10 7.79 24.15
C GLN A 114 3.13 8.50 23.26
N ALA A 115 4.26 8.93 23.83
CA ALA A 115 5.32 9.61 23.07
C ALA A 115 5.91 8.73 21.97
N THR A 116 6.04 7.43 22.20
CA THR A 116 6.49 6.45 21.21
C THR A 116 5.49 6.35 20.05
N ALA A 117 4.19 6.32 20.36
CA ALA A 117 3.14 6.28 19.34
C ALA A 117 3.11 7.57 18.51
N ASP A 118 3.23 8.73 19.16
CA ASP A 118 3.23 10.03 18.49
C ASP A 118 4.43 10.17 17.54
N MET A 119 5.62 9.78 17.99
CA MET A 119 6.83 9.83 17.17
C MET A 119 6.78 8.84 16.00
N TRP A 120 6.28 7.62 16.18
CA TRP A 120 6.01 6.72 15.06
C TRP A 120 5.08 7.38 14.03
N ASN A 121 3.97 7.95 14.52
CA ASN A 121 2.99 8.61 13.66
C ASN A 121 3.58 9.83 12.95
N GLU A 122 4.51 10.55 13.57
CA GLU A 122 5.24 11.65 12.94
C GLU A 122 6.19 11.16 11.85
N LEU A 123 6.98 10.10 12.08
CA LEU A 123 7.88 9.52 11.08
C LEU A 123 7.10 9.02 9.86
N ILE A 124 6.03 8.28 10.11
CA ILE A 124 5.16 7.76 9.06
C ILE A 124 4.45 8.89 8.35
N ASN A 125 3.78 9.82 9.05
CA ASN A 125 3.01 10.90 8.40
C ASN A 125 3.89 11.95 7.72
N GLY A 126 5.07 12.24 8.27
CA GLY A 126 6.04 13.17 7.69
C GLY A 126 6.62 12.64 6.37
N GLY A 127 6.80 11.32 6.27
CA GLY A 127 7.10 10.65 5.02
C GLY A 127 5.86 10.47 4.12
N SER A 128 4.68 10.24 4.73
CA SER A 128 3.38 10.06 4.05
C SER A 128 2.77 11.42 3.67
N GLN A 129 3.20 11.98 2.54
CA GLN A 129 2.47 13.10 1.91
C GLN A 129 1.06 12.66 1.40
N VAL A 130 0.68 11.40 1.65
CA VAL A 130 -0.49 10.66 1.15
C VAL A 130 -1.76 10.90 1.96
N ALA A 131 -1.73 11.29 3.24
CA ALA A 131 -2.98 11.68 3.90
C ALA A 131 -3.61 12.90 3.21
N SER A 132 -2.76 13.86 2.81
CA SER A 132 -3.12 15.01 1.98
C SER A 132 -3.50 14.61 0.55
N GLU A 133 -2.82 13.64 -0.07
CA GLU A 133 -3.15 13.22 -1.43
C GLU A 133 -4.31 12.22 -1.55
N LEU A 134 -4.55 11.33 -0.58
CA LEU A 134 -5.78 10.52 -0.46
C LEU A 134 -6.97 11.42 -0.16
N LYS A 135 -6.80 12.44 0.71
CA LYS A 135 -7.83 13.46 0.91
C LYS A 135 -8.11 14.23 -0.37
N ARG A 136 -7.07 14.74 -1.06
CA ARG A 136 -7.23 15.37 -2.39
C ARG A 136 -7.79 14.43 -3.45
N ARG A 137 -7.45 13.14 -3.46
CA ARG A 137 -7.94 12.14 -4.41
C ARG A 137 -9.38 11.74 -4.10
N SER A 138 -9.77 11.72 -2.83
CA SER A 138 -11.16 11.55 -2.38
C SER A 138 -12.01 12.77 -2.73
N GLU A 139 -11.46 13.99 -2.58
CA GLU A 139 -12.10 15.25 -2.96
C GLU A 139 -12.15 15.45 -4.48
N ARG A 140 -11.13 14.96 -5.21
CA ARG A 140 -11.08 14.91 -6.69
C ARG A 140 -11.81 13.71 -7.28
N ARG A 141 -12.28 12.76 -6.47
CA ARG A 141 -13.11 11.65 -6.95
C ARG A 141 -14.45 12.28 -7.33
N PRO A 142 -14.79 12.43 -8.62
CA PRO A 142 -16.06 13.04 -8.98
C PRO A 142 -17.18 12.17 -8.39
N ALA A 143 -18.03 12.76 -7.56
CA ALA A 143 -19.17 12.11 -6.91
C ALA A 143 -20.16 11.59 -7.95
N LYS A 144 -19.90 10.40 -8.49
CA LYS A 144 -20.40 9.94 -9.80
C LYS A 144 -20.04 10.95 -10.90
N ARG A 145 -19.63 10.45 -12.06
CA ARG A 145 -19.82 11.26 -13.27
C ARG A 145 -21.33 11.48 -13.40
N GLN A 146 -21.85 12.58 -12.89
CA GLN A 146 -23.16 13.10 -13.29
C GLN A 146 -23.03 13.56 -14.74
N ILE A 147 -22.87 12.61 -15.66
CA ILE A 147 -23.21 12.85 -17.05
C ILE A 147 -24.72 13.03 -16.98
N GLN A 148 -25.17 14.28 -17.02
CA GLN A 148 -26.58 14.60 -17.22
C GLN A 148 -27.01 13.80 -18.44
N PHE A 149 -27.90 12.81 -18.25
CA PHE A 149 -28.38 12.01 -19.35
C PHE A 149 -29.21 12.93 -20.26
N ILE A 150 -28.64 13.31 -21.41
CA ILE A 150 -29.33 14.07 -22.45
C ILE A 150 -30.07 13.04 -23.30
N PRO A 151 -31.41 12.94 -23.20
CA PRO A 151 -32.17 11.99 -24.00
C PRO A 151 -32.15 12.43 -25.46
N CYS A 152 -31.96 11.48 -26.37
CA CYS A 152 -32.19 11.74 -27.78
C CYS A 152 -33.69 12.04 -28.02
N SER A 153 -34.01 13.00 -28.90
CA SER A 153 -35.39 13.30 -29.30
C SER A 153 -35.59 12.93 -30.78
N ALA A 154 -36.77 12.42 -31.13
CA ALA A 154 -37.11 12.10 -32.52
C ALA A 154 -37.49 13.34 -33.36
N GLN A 155 -37.82 14.46 -32.71
CA GLN A 155 -38.37 15.65 -33.36
C GLN A 155 -37.34 16.77 -33.59
N ARG A 156 -36.24 16.74 -32.85
CA ARG A 156 -35.13 17.68 -32.98
C ARG A 156 -33.81 16.93 -32.81
N TRP A 157 -32.92 17.08 -33.77
CA TRP A 157 -31.58 16.51 -33.71
C TRP A 157 -30.76 17.24 -32.66
N ILE A 158 -30.19 16.49 -31.70
CA ILE A 158 -29.31 17.00 -30.65
C ILE A 158 -28.00 16.25 -30.82
N GLU A 159 -26.95 16.94 -31.26
CA GLU A 159 -25.66 16.31 -31.63
C GLU A 159 -24.97 15.60 -30.45
N ASN A 160 -25.24 16.05 -29.22
CA ASN A 160 -24.62 15.56 -28.00
C ASN A 160 -25.55 14.65 -27.17
N CYS A 161 -26.51 13.95 -27.79
CA CYS A 161 -27.40 13.07 -27.04
C CYS A 161 -26.69 11.79 -26.55
N THR A 162 -26.96 11.40 -25.31
CA THR A 162 -26.24 10.30 -24.60
C THR A 162 -26.98 8.96 -24.63
N GLY A 163 -28.12 8.88 -25.34
CA GLY A 163 -28.90 7.65 -25.56
C GLY A 163 -30.41 7.84 -25.46
N TRP A 164 -31.17 6.77 -25.70
CA TRP A 164 -32.63 6.71 -25.49
C TRP A 164 -32.95 6.19 -24.08
N PRO A 165 -33.94 6.75 -23.36
CA PRO A 165 -34.34 6.21 -22.07
C PRO A 165 -34.88 4.79 -22.25
N ARG A 166 -34.40 3.82 -21.44
CA ARG A 166 -34.94 2.45 -21.44
C ARG A 166 -36.43 2.50 -21.07
N LYS A 167 -37.25 1.69 -21.73
CA LYS A 167 -38.68 1.60 -21.40
C LYS A 167 -38.84 1.06 -19.97
N ARG A 168 -39.58 1.78 -19.15
CA ARG A 168 -39.87 1.40 -17.76
C ARG A 168 -40.73 0.13 -17.78
N GLY A 169 -40.20 -1.00 -17.29
CA GLY A 169 -40.95 -2.26 -17.17
C GLY A 169 -40.36 -3.47 -17.90
N GLU A 170 -39.23 -3.34 -18.60
CA GLU A 170 -38.53 -4.51 -19.15
C GLU A 170 -37.56 -5.07 -18.11
N PRO A 171 -37.66 -6.37 -17.74
CA PRO A 171 -36.72 -6.98 -16.80
C PRO A 171 -35.31 -6.89 -17.39
N GLU A 172 -34.30 -6.66 -16.53
CA GLU A 172 -32.91 -6.71 -16.97
C GLU A 172 -32.65 -8.03 -17.69
N PRO A 173 -31.97 -8.03 -18.85
CA PRO A 173 -31.31 -9.25 -19.27
C PRO A 173 -30.24 -9.52 -18.22
N VAL A 174 -30.53 -10.43 -17.30
CA VAL A 174 -29.50 -11.14 -16.55
C VAL A 174 -28.59 -11.70 -17.63
N GLN A 175 -27.42 -11.09 -17.80
CA GLN A 175 -26.35 -11.76 -18.53
C GLN A 175 -25.97 -12.93 -17.65
N GLU A 176 -26.59 -14.08 -17.92
CA GLU A 176 -26.10 -15.36 -17.46
C GLU A 176 -24.62 -15.39 -17.81
N ALA A 177 -23.78 -15.44 -16.78
CA ALA A 177 -22.35 -15.41 -16.94
C ALA A 177 -21.97 -16.52 -17.91
N GLN A 178 -21.57 -16.13 -19.12
CA GLN A 178 -21.02 -17.06 -20.10
C GLN A 178 -19.89 -17.81 -19.39
N PRO A 179 -19.82 -19.15 -19.48
CA PRO A 179 -18.72 -19.87 -18.88
C PRO A 179 -17.44 -19.32 -19.51
N VAL A 180 -16.64 -18.63 -18.71
CA VAL A 180 -15.31 -18.19 -19.12
C VAL A 180 -14.57 -19.46 -19.50
N LYS A 181 -14.43 -19.69 -20.81
CA LYS A 181 -13.60 -20.77 -21.32
C LYS A 181 -12.24 -20.56 -20.68
N ARG A 182 -11.85 -21.50 -19.81
CA ARG A 182 -10.55 -21.57 -19.16
C ARG A 182 -9.53 -21.29 -20.25
N ALA A 183 -8.93 -20.10 -20.21
CA ALA A 183 -7.90 -19.72 -21.14
C ALA A 183 -6.85 -20.83 -21.09
N GLU A 184 -6.58 -21.32 -22.28
CA GLU A 184 -5.66 -22.39 -22.60
C GLU A 184 -4.37 -22.21 -21.78
N ILE A 185 -4.02 -23.27 -21.04
CA ILE A 185 -2.80 -23.35 -20.25
C ILE A 185 -1.64 -22.99 -21.16
N ILE A 186 -1.11 -21.77 -21.02
CA ILE A 186 0.19 -21.41 -21.57
C ILE A 186 1.18 -22.31 -20.84
N LYS A 187 1.63 -23.36 -21.51
CA LYS A 187 2.73 -24.20 -21.04
C LYS A 187 3.94 -23.27 -20.86
N PRO A 188 4.51 -23.12 -19.65
CA PRO A 188 5.77 -22.40 -19.54
C PRO A 188 6.83 -23.12 -20.37
N ALA A 189 7.59 -22.34 -21.15
CA ALA A 189 8.68 -22.83 -21.98
C ALA A 189 9.70 -23.62 -21.14
N PRO A 190 10.38 -24.64 -21.73
CA PRO A 190 11.36 -25.43 -21.00
C PRO A 190 12.55 -24.55 -20.61
N VAL A 191 12.65 -24.22 -19.31
CA VAL A 191 13.86 -23.64 -18.74
C VAL A 191 14.97 -24.67 -18.88
N LYS A 192 15.96 -24.38 -19.72
CA LYS A 192 17.20 -25.17 -19.81
C LYS A 192 17.91 -25.07 -18.46
N ARG A 193 17.90 -26.17 -17.73
CA ARG A 193 18.64 -26.35 -16.48
C ARG A 193 20.13 -26.28 -16.82
N SER A 194 20.82 -25.25 -16.34
CA SER A 194 22.28 -25.22 -16.30
C SER A 194 22.80 -26.40 -15.47
N GLU A 195 23.92 -26.96 -15.91
CA GLU A 195 24.57 -28.15 -15.35
C GLU A 195 24.72 -28.12 -13.82
N PRO A 196 24.58 -29.26 -13.15
CA PRO A 196 24.71 -29.33 -11.71
C PRO A 196 26.18 -29.25 -11.29
N ALA A 197 26.49 -28.34 -10.38
CA ALA A 197 27.68 -28.41 -9.54
C ALA A 197 27.71 -29.78 -8.85
N GLN A 198 28.85 -30.46 -8.96
CA GLN A 198 29.12 -31.76 -8.37
C GLN A 198 29.01 -31.67 -6.84
N GLY A 199 27.97 -32.27 -6.30
CA GLY A 199 27.82 -32.56 -4.88
C GLY A 199 26.89 -33.76 -4.71
N LYS A 200 27.44 -34.90 -4.29
CA LYS A 200 26.70 -36.16 -4.09
C LYS A 200 25.46 -35.91 -3.23
N LYS A 201 24.26 -35.91 -3.85
CA LYS A 201 22.98 -35.98 -3.13
C LYS A 201 22.54 -37.42 -3.07
N GLU A 202 22.89 -38.08 -1.98
CA GLU A 202 22.29 -39.34 -1.58
C GLU A 202 20.79 -39.13 -1.38
N LYS A 203 19.95 -39.88 -2.11
CA LYS A 203 18.49 -39.82 -1.96
C LYS A 203 18.14 -40.40 -0.59
N ARG A 204 18.04 -39.54 0.42
CA ARG A 204 17.54 -39.92 1.74
C ARG A 204 16.04 -40.24 1.61
N GLN A 205 15.71 -41.50 1.35
CA GLN A 205 14.33 -42.00 1.47
C GLN A 205 13.90 -41.77 2.92
N ARG A 206 13.06 -40.75 3.15
CA ARG A 206 12.44 -40.53 4.45
C ARG A 206 11.29 -41.52 4.57
N THR A 207 11.50 -42.60 5.31
CA THR A 207 10.43 -43.53 5.69
C THR A 207 9.38 -42.79 6.52
N PHE A 208 8.12 -42.95 6.18
CA PHE A 208 7.00 -42.37 6.93
C PHE A 208 6.86 -43.09 8.28
N ILE A 209 6.87 -42.33 9.38
CA ILE A 209 6.72 -42.83 10.75
C ILE A 209 5.44 -42.18 11.31
N PRO A 210 4.35 -42.95 11.52
CA PRO A 210 3.09 -42.40 12.00
C PRO A 210 3.19 -41.98 13.47
N CYS A 211 2.63 -40.80 13.78
CA CYS A 211 2.45 -40.34 15.16
C CYS A 211 1.54 -41.31 15.95
N SER A 212 1.96 -41.71 17.16
CA SER A 212 1.11 -42.43 18.13
C SER A 212 1.29 -41.84 19.53
N THR A 213 0.36 -42.10 20.44
CA THR A 213 0.38 -41.60 21.83
C THR A 213 1.59 -42.04 22.65
N GLN A 214 2.44 -42.95 22.14
CA GLN A 214 3.68 -43.39 22.78
C GLN A 214 4.95 -42.73 22.24
N ARG A 215 4.87 -41.89 21.18
CA ARG A 215 6.03 -41.14 20.65
C ARG A 215 5.70 -39.66 20.47
N TRP A 216 6.52 -38.81 21.06
CA TRP A 216 6.45 -37.35 20.94
C TRP A 216 6.55 -36.87 19.49
N VAL A 217 5.82 -35.80 19.17
CA VAL A 217 5.59 -35.26 17.81
C VAL A 217 6.90 -34.94 17.05
N GLU A 218 7.97 -34.60 17.76
CA GLU A 218 9.26 -34.24 17.16
C GLU A 218 9.94 -35.38 16.38
N ASN A 219 9.52 -36.64 16.59
CA ASN A 219 10.13 -37.83 15.98
C ASN A 219 9.24 -38.54 14.96
N CYS A 220 8.11 -37.97 14.56
CA CYS A 220 7.19 -38.56 13.60
C CYS A 220 7.01 -37.65 12.38
N THR A 221 6.70 -38.23 11.22
CA THR A 221 6.61 -37.50 9.94
C THR A 221 5.19 -37.33 9.41
N GLY A 222 4.17 -37.67 10.23
CA GLY A 222 2.77 -37.34 9.98
C GLY A 222 1.80 -38.22 10.76
N TRP A 223 0.52 -37.81 10.78
CA TRP A 223 -0.59 -38.64 11.24
C TRP A 223 -1.11 -39.49 10.06
N PRO A 224 -1.60 -40.73 10.29
CA PRO A 224 -2.24 -41.52 9.23
C PRO A 224 -3.51 -40.84 8.69
#